data_AF-A0A6M0EVE5-F1
#
_entry.id   AF-A0A6M0EVE5-F1
#
_cell.length_a   1.000
_cell.length_b   1.000
_cell.length_c   1.000
_cell.angle_alpha   90.00
_cell.angle_beta   90.00
_cell.angle_gamma   90.00
#
_symmetry.space_group_name_H-M   'P 1'
#
loop_
_entity.id
_entity.type
_entity.pdbx_description
1 polymer ?
#
loop_
_entity_poly.entity_id
_entity_poly.type
_entity_poly.pdbx_seq_one_letter_code
_entity_poly.pdbx_strand_id
1 'polypeptide(L)'
;MRVRNVGLSVFVLAISLASQHAVKDVINGFLILWEDQYAVGDFIFLGTLGGKVENMNLRITQLRNEEGRLISIPNGTISVVENLSKDWSQVNFTIDVAYDTPLKLALAVIEQVVEQMYSERQWKKQILETPEVLGIDQISHTGILIRVCIKTKPLEQSKVAREFRLRLKLAFDQHGIRVGIPQQILWQRPIEVLKETDSKVEQKENTSL
;
A
#
# COMPACT_ATOMS: atom_id res chain seq x y z
N MET A 1 -53.30 -24.50 -35.06
CA MET A 1 -53.10 -23.04 -34.92
C MET A 1 -52.04 -22.79 -33.85
N ARG A 2 -50.75 -22.78 -34.21
CA ARG A 2 -49.67 -22.59 -33.21
C ARG A 2 -48.36 -22.17 -33.89
N VAL A 3 -48.16 -20.86 -34.04
CA VAL A 3 -46.89 -20.12 -33.91
C VAL A 3 -47.13 -18.71 -34.45
N ARG A 4 -47.23 -17.69 -33.56
CA ARG A 4 -47.16 -16.29 -34.00
C ARG A 4 -46.66 -15.28 -32.96
N ASN A 5 -46.05 -15.74 -31.85
CA ASN A 5 -45.55 -14.84 -30.81
C ASN A 5 -44.02 -14.91 -30.59
N VAL A 6 -43.32 -15.87 -31.19
CA VAL A 6 -41.87 -16.08 -30.97
C VAL A 6 -41.02 -14.91 -31.49
N GLY A 7 -41.42 -14.27 -32.60
CA GLY A 7 -40.66 -13.15 -33.19
C GLY A 7 -40.59 -11.91 -32.30
N LEU A 8 -41.67 -11.59 -31.57
CA LEU A 8 -41.70 -10.44 -30.68
C LEU A 8 -40.81 -10.66 -29.44
N SER A 9 -40.80 -11.88 -28.89
CA SER A 9 -39.96 -12.23 -27.73
C SER A 9 -38.48 -12.14 -28.05
N VAL A 10 -38.04 -12.65 -29.21
CA VAL A 10 -36.64 -12.57 -29.64
C VAL A 10 -36.23 -11.12 -29.90
N PHE A 11 -37.12 -10.32 -30.50
CA PHE A 11 -36.87 -8.91 -30.76
C PHE A 11 -36.69 -8.09 -29.46
N VAL A 12 -37.58 -8.29 -28.47
CA VAL A 12 -37.47 -7.62 -27.16
C VAL A 12 -36.18 -8.04 -26.43
N LEU A 13 -35.84 -9.34 -26.46
CA LEU A 13 -34.61 -9.84 -25.87
C LEU A 13 -33.37 -9.19 -26.49
N ALA A 14 -33.34 -9.06 -27.82
CA ALA A 14 -32.23 -8.44 -28.53
C ALA A 14 -32.04 -6.95 -28.12
N ILE A 15 -33.13 -6.19 -27.99
CA ILE A 15 -33.07 -4.79 -27.52
C ILE A 15 -32.55 -4.71 -26.09
N SER A 16 -33.00 -5.60 -25.21
CA SER A 16 -32.56 -5.66 -23.81
C SER A 16 -31.07 -5.96 -23.69
N LEU A 17 -30.57 -6.95 -24.46
CA LEU A 17 -29.16 -7.29 -24.48
C LEU A 17 -28.31 -6.14 -25.04
N ALA A 18 -28.79 -5.47 -26.09
CA ALA A 18 -28.10 -4.30 -26.65
C ALA A 18 -28.06 -3.11 -25.68
N SER A 19 -29.10 -2.93 -24.87
CA SER A 19 -29.22 -1.79 -23.95
C SER A 19 -28.65 -2.06 -22.55
N GLN A 20 -28.31 -3.31 -22.22
CA GLN A 20 -27.94 -3.73 -20.88
C GLN A 20 -26.79 -2.88 -20.30
N HIS A 21 -25.76 -2.61 -21.11
CA HIS A 21 -24.62 -1.80 -20.69
C HIS A 21 -24.98 -0.33 -20.45
N ALA A 22 -25.77 0.27 -21.33
CA ALA A 22 -26.18 1.67 -21.19
C ALA A 22 -27.06 1.88 -19.96
N VAL A 23 -27.99 0.95 -19.70
CA VAL A 23 -28.83 1.00 -18.49
C VAL A 23 -27.97 0.86 -17.24
N LYS A 24 -27.00 -0.07 -17.24
CA LYS A 24 -26.08 -0.25 -16.11
C LYS A 24 -25.25 1.01 -15.85
N ASP A 25 -24.74 1.64 -16.91
CA ASP A 25 -23.99 2.89 -16.81
C ASP A 25 -24.83 3.97 -16.13
N VAL A 26 -26.05 4.22 -16.60
CA VAL A 26 -26.94 5.27 -16.08
C VAL A 26 -27.30 5.03 -14.61
N ILE A 27 -27.64 3.79 -14.24
CA ILE A 27 -27.99 3.45 -12.85
C ILE A 27 -26.78 3.66 -11.94
N ASN A 28 -25.61 3.15 -12.33
CA ASN A 28 -24.40 3.32 -11.53
C ASN A 28 -23.99 4.79 -11.43
N GLY A 29 -24.05 5.55 -12.51
CA GLY A 29 -23.75 6.98 -12.49
C GLY A 29 -24.70 7.77 -11.60
N PHE A 30 -25.99 7.41 -11.60
CA PHE A 30 -26.95 7.99 -10.67
C PHE A 30 -26.60 7.66 -9.21
N LEU A 31 -26.25 6.42 -8.89
CA LEU A 31 -25.87 6.02 -7.53
C LEU A 31 -24.60 6.73 -7.06
N ILE A 32 -23.58 6.85 -7.92
CA ILE A 32 -22.36 7.61 -7.62
C ILE A 32 -22.69 9.04 -7.19
N LEU A 33 -23.59 9.70 -7.91
CA LEU A 33 -24.03 11.07 -7.61
C LEU A 33 -24.93 11.14 -6.37
N TRP A 34 -25.87 10.21 -6.23
CA TRP A 34 -26.84 10.18 -5.14
C TRP A 34 -26.17 9.89 -3.79
N GLU A 35 -25.21 8.97 -3.77
CA GLU A 35 -24.46 8.58 -2.59
C GLU A 35 -23.22 9.46 -2.35
N ASP A 36 -22.95 10.42 -3.25
CA ASP A 36 -21.79 11.31 -3.18
C ASP A 36 -20.46 10.55 -2.98
N GLN A 37 -20.31 9.44 -3.72
CA GLN A 37 -19.14 8.55 -3.60
C GLN A 37 -17.84 9.30 -3.96
N TYR A 38 -17.91 10.15 -4.98
CA TYR A 38 -16.85 11.08 -5.37
C TYR A 38 -17.41 12.18 -6.29
N ALA A 39 -16.68 13.29 -6.37
CA ALA A 39 -17.05 14.44 -7.18
C ALA A 39 -15.93 14.87 -8.14
N VAL A 40 -16.27 15.77 -9.07
CA VAL A 40 -15.27 16.45 -9.90
C VAL A 40 -14.29 17.19 -9.01
N GLY A 41 -13.00 16.93 -9.22
CA GLY A 41 -11.91 17.47 -8.40
C GLY A 41 -11.29 16.47 -7.45
N ASP A 42 -11.99 15.38 -7.10
CA ASP A 42 -11.47 14.33 -6.23
C ASP A 42 -10.37 13.53 -6.94
N PHE A 43 -9.41 13.04 -6.17
CA PHE A 43 -8.44 12.04 -6.62
C PHE A 43 -8.93 10.66 -6.20
N ILE A 44 -9.16 9.79 -7.19
CA ILE A 44 -9.70 8.45 -6.96
C ILE A 44 -8.87 7.37 -7.63
N PHE A 45 -8.92 6.15 -7.08
CA PHE A 45 -8.51 4.93 -7.75
C PHE A 45 -9.70 4.03 -8.03
N LEU A 46 -9.72 3.50 -9.25
CA LEU A 46 -10.68 2.52 -9.77
C LEU A 46 -9.87 1.28 -10.17
N GLY A 47 -9.56 0.45 -9.17
CA GLY A 47 -8.62 -0.67 -9.34
C GLY A 47 -7.21 -0.17 -9.65
N THR A 48 -6.70 -0.48 -10.84
CA THR A 48 -5.35 -0.06 -11.27
C THR A 48 -5.31 1.31 -11.94
N LEU A 49 -6.46 1.93 -12.18
CA LEU A 49 -6.58 3.24 -12.83
C LEU A 49 -6.77 4.31 -11.77
N GLY A 50 -5.83 5.26 -11.68
CA GLY A 50 -5.89 6.35 -10.69
C GLY A 50 -5.74 7.71 -11.33
N GLY A 51 -6.43 8.71 -10.77
CA GLY A 51 -6.29 10.09 -11.21
C GLY A 51 -7.30 11.04 -10.61
N LYS A 52 -7.14 12.32 -10.94
CA LYS A 52 -8.09 13.37 -10.58
C LYS A 52 -9.31 13.31 -11.48
N VAL A 53 -10.51 13.30 -10.91
CA VAL A 53 -11.78 13.38 -11.64
C VAL A 53 -11.88 14.75 -12.30
N GLU A 54 -11.81 14.79 -13.63
CA GLU A 54 -11.97 16.02 -14.41
C GLU A 54 -13.42 16.24 -14.83
N ASN A 55 -14.16 15.17 -15.11
CA ASN A 55 -15.54 15.24 -15.57
C ASN A 55 -16.30 13.98 -15.16
N MET A 56 -17.60 14.14 -14.92
CA MET A 56 -18.50 13.03 -14.60
C MET A 56 -19.91 13.34 -15.12
N ASN A 57 -20.50 12.36 -15.78
CA ASN A 57 -21.93 12.36 -16.14
C ASN A 57 -22.54 10.99 -15.79
N LEU A 58 -23.83 10.80 -16.07
CA LEU A 58 -24.52 9.56 -15.74
C LEU A 58 -23.92 8.32 -16.40
N ARG A 59 -23.21 8.45 -17.53
CA ARG A 59 -22.65 7.30 -18.26
C ARG A 59 -21.16 7.09 -18.02
N ILE A 60 -20.40 8.17 -17.92
CA ILE A 60 -18.94 8.15 -17.97
C ILE A 60 -18.36 9.02 -16.86
N THR A 61 -17.33 8.49 -16.19
CA THR A 61 -16.39 9.23 -15.35
C THR A 61 -15.06 9.38 -16.08
N GLN A 62 -14.47 10.57 -16.03
CA GLN A 62 -13.18 10.86 -16.68
C GLN A 62 -12.13 11.28 -15.65
N LEU A 63 -11.00 10.58 -15.65
CA LEU A 63 -9.88 10.80 -14.74
C LEU A 63 -8.66 11.31 -15.51
N ARG A 64 -7.87 12.18 -14.89
CA ARG A 64 -6.54 12.58 -15.36
C ARG A 64 -5.48 12.02 -14.44
N ASN A 65 -4.61 11.17 -14.97
CA ASN A 65 -3.50 10.62 -14.20
C ASN A 65 -2.31 11.61 -14.14
N GLU A 66 -1.29 11.28 -13.35
CA GLU A 66 -0.09 12.12 -13.18
C GLU A 66 0.73 12.29 -14.47
N GLU A 67 0.64 11.33 -15.40
CA GLU A 67 1.25 11.43 -16.74
C GLU A 67 0.45 12.33 -17.70
N GLY A 68 -0.67 12.91 -17.25
CA GLY A 68 -1.51 13.78 -18.06
C GLY A 68 -2.44 13.05 -19.03
N ARG A 69 -2.63 11.74 -18.91
CA ARG A 69 -3.57 10.96 -19.76
C ARG A 69 -5.00 11.10 -19.26
N LEU A 70 -5.94 11.33 -20.19
CA LEU A 70 -7.38 11.30 -19.90
C LEU A 70 -7.88 9.87 -20.02
N ILE A 71 -8.41 9.33 -18.93
CA ILE A 71 -8.95 7.98 -18.82
C ILE A 71 -10.47 8.11 -18.75
N SER A 72 -11.21 7.56 -19.70
CA SER A 72 -12.69 7.59 -19.72
C SER A 72 -13.24 6.22 -19.36
N ILE A 73 -14.06 6.16 -18.32
CA ILE A 73 -14.53 4.92 -17.71
C ILE A 73 -16.06 4.91 -17.70
N PRO A 74 -16.71 3.90 -18.30
CA PRO A 74 -18.15 3.73 -18.18
C PRO A 74 -18.53 3.42 -16.72
N ASN A 75 -19.50 4.14 -16.18
CA ASN A 75 -19.90 4.00 -14.77
C ASN A 75 -20.40 2.59 -14.44
N GLY A 76 -20.94 1.86 -15.41
CA GLY A 76 -21.40 0.49 -15.28
C GLY A 76 -20.27 -0.52 -15.06
N THR A 77 -19.02 -0.12 -15.27
CA THR A 77 -17.82 -0.94 -14.98
C THR A 77 -17.21 -0.64 -13.62
N ILE A 78 -17.62 0.45 -12.97
CA ILE A 78 -17.13 0.85 -11.65
C ILE A 78 -17.80 -0.04 -10.59
N SER A 79 -17.00 -0.89 -9.96
CA SER A 79 -17.46 -1.78 -8.88
C SER A 79 -16.97 -1.33 -7.50
N VAL A 80 -15.74 -0.81 -7.43
CA VAL A 80 -15.09 -0.31 -6.21
C VAL A 80 -14.41 1.01 -6.55
N VAL A 81 -14.51 1.98 -5.65
CA VAL A 81 -13.81 3.25 -5.72
C VAL A 81 -13.07 3.53 -4.42
N GLU A 82 -11.80 3.91 -4.55
CA GLU A 82 -10.99 4.41 -3.45
C GLU A 82 -10.85 5.93 -3.61
N ASN A 83 -11.49 6.71 -2.74
CA ASN A 83 -11.43 8.17 -2.80
C ASN A 83 -10.37 8.70 -1.82
N LEU A 84 -9.32 9.33 -2.33
CA LEU A 84 -8.21 9.88 -1.54
C LEU A 84 -8.44 11.35 -1.15
N SER A 85 -9.59 11.90 -1.51
CA SER A 85 -9.97 13.31 -1.33
C SER A 85 -11.12 13.51 -0.35
N LYS A 86 -11.82 12.45 0.05
CA LYS A 86 -12.99 12.52 0.94
C LYS A 86 -12.57 12.65 2.41
N ASP A 87 -13.12 13.64 3.09
CA ASP A 87 -13.05 13.90 4.55
C ASP A 87 -11.64 14.07 5.15
N TRP A 88 -10.84 13.01 5.16
CA TRP A 88 -9.50 12.98 5.70
C TRP A 88 -8.67 11.91 4.98
N SER A 89 -7.37 11.94 5.24
CA SER A 89 -6.47 10.90 4.77
C SER A 89 -5.44 10.58 5.84
N GLN A 90 -4.68 9.52 5.62
CA GLN A 90 -3.73 9.06 6.62
C GLN A 90 -2.47 8.55 5.94
N VAL A 91 -1.34 8.85 6.57
CA VAL A 91 -0.06 8.26 6.21
C VAL A 91 0.34 7.30 7.31
N ASN A 92 0.58 6.06 6.91
CA ASN A 92 1.16 5.04 7.78
C ASN A 92 2.64 4.92 7.44
N PHE A 93 3.49 5.18 8.42
CA PHE A 93 4.93 4.98 8.31
C PHE A 93 5.33 3.68 8.97
N THR A 94 6.23 2.99 8.30
CA THR A 94 6.92 1.82 8.79
C THR A 94 8.40 2.19 8.83
N ILE A 95 8.96 2.23 10.04
CA ILE A 95 10.31 2.70 10.31
C ILE A 95 11.13 1.52 10.84
N ASP A 96 12.11 1.08 10.07
CA ASP A 96 13.04 0.02 10.47
C ASP A 96 14.21 0.61 11.26
N VAL A 97 14.38 0.18 12.51
CA VAL A 97 15.58 0.47 13.31
C VAL A 97 16.43 -0.78 13.49
N ALA A 98 17.75 -0.61 13.58
CA ALA A 98 18.69 -1.71 13.78
C ALA A 98 18.47 -2.41 15.13
N TYR A 99 18.77 -3.71 15.21
CA TYR A 99 18.55 -4.55 16.40
C TYR A 99 19.26 -4.07 17.66
N ASP A 100 20.41 -3.42 17.51
CA ASP A 100 21.23 -2.89 18.58
C ASP A 100 20.80 -1.48 19.01
N THR A 101 19.80 -0.90 18.35
CA THR A 101 19.25 0.41 18.70
C THR A 101 18.53 0.32 20.04
N PRO A 102 18.81 1.23 21.00
CA PRO A 102 18.03 1.34 22.22
C PRO A 102 16.57 1.73 21.88
N LEU A 103 15.64 0.78 21.94
CA LEU A 103 14.26 0.98 21.46
C LEU A 103 13.50 2.11 22.16
N LYS A 104 13.71 2.27 23.47
CA LYS A 104 13.11 3.39 24.22
C LYS A 104 13.58 4.75 23.72
N LEU A 105 14.85 4.85 23.31
CA LEU A 105 15.39 6.07 22.71
C LEU A 105 14.78 6.29 21.32
N ALA A 106 14.70 5.25 20.49
CA ALA A 106 14.10 5.36 19.16
C ALA A 106 12.65 5.82 19.22
N LEU A 107 11.83 5.23 20.09
CA LEU A 107 10.44 5.63 20.31
C LEU A 107 10.34 7.09 20.77
N ALA A 108 11.12 7.49 21.78
CA ALA A 108 11.12 8.86 22.28
C ALA A 108 11.54 9.88 21.21
N VAL A 109 12.53 9.56 20.38
CA VAL A 109 12.97 10.44 19.27
C VAL A 109 11.86 10.56 18.21
N ILE A 110 11.19 9.46 17.87
CA ILE A 110 10.07 9.47 16.92
C ILE A 110 8.92 10.33 17.47
N GLU A 111 8.54 10.11 18.73
CA GLU A 111 7.52 10.90 19.44
C GLU A 111 7.85 12.39 19.42
N GLN A 112 9.09 12.75 19.77
CA GLN A 112 9.55 14.13 19.74
C GLN A 112 9.44 14.74 18.34
N VAL A 113 9.83 14.02 17.29
CA VAL A 113 9.75 14.52 15.90
C VAL A 113 8.30 14.77 15.49
N VAL A 114 7.38 13.86 15.79
CA VAL A 114 5.98 14.05 15.43
C VAL A 114 5.31 15.17 16.23
N GLU A 115 5.62 15.29 17.53
CA GLU A 115 5.12 16.37 18.38
C GLU A 115 5.62 17.73 17.92
N GLN A 116 6.93 17.85 17.64
CA GLN A 116 7.52 19.08 17.12
C GLN A 116 6.87 19.48 15.81
N MET A 117 6.74 18.54 14.86
CA MET A 117 6.07 18.79 13.60
C MET A 117 4.61 19.25 13.80
N TYR A 118 3.85 18.58 14.65
CA TYR A 118 2.46 18.92 14.93
C TYR A 118 2.29 20.28 15.63
N SER A 119 3.25 20.68 16.46
CA SER A 119 3.24 21.97 17.17
C SER A 119 3.42 23.18 16.23
N GLU A 120 4.05 22.99 15.08
CA GLU A 120 4.30 24.06 14.12
C GLU A 120 3.04 24.48 13.37
N ARG A 121 2.78 25.79 13.35
CA ARG A 121 1.59 26.39 12.73
C ARG A 121 1.39 25.98 11.26
N GLN A 122 2.48 25.75 10.53
CA GLN A 122 2.42 25.36 9.11
C GLN A 122 1.86 23.94 8.91
N TRP A 123 2.19 23.00 9.80
CA TRP A 123 1.84 21.59 9.70
C TRP A 123 0.55 21.27 10.45
N LYS A 124 0.27 21.97 11.55
CA LYS A 124 -1.01 21.88 12.28
C LYS A 124 -2.25 22.17 11.42
N LYS A 125 -2.08 22.89 10.31
CA LYS A 125 -3.16 23.11 9.33
C LYS A 125 -3.42 21.91 8.41
N GLN A 126 -2.44 21.03 8.24
CA GLN A 126 -2.45 19.87 7.35
C GLN A 126 -2.67 18.57 8.12
N ILE A 127 -2.21 18.48 9.36
CA ILE A 127 -2.38 17.35 10.28
C ILE A 127 -3.65 17.61 11.10
N LEU A 128 -4.61 16.67 11.07
CA LEU A 128 -5.93 16.86 11.67
C LEU A 128 -5.99 16.50 13.16
N GLU A 129 -5.20 15.52 13.57
CA GLU A 129 -5.16 14.97 14.93
C GLU A 129 -3.70 14.80 15.36
N THR A 130 -3.45 14.68 16.65
CA THR A 130 -2.10 14.42 17.15
C THR A 130 -1.58 13.12 16.51
N PRO A 131 -0.40 13.13 15.86
CA PRO A 131 0.21 11.92 15.34
C PRO A 131 0.36 10.82 16.40
N GLU A 132 0.13 9.58 16.02
CA GLU A 132 0.20 8.44 16.93
C GLU A 132 1.40 7.55 16.61
N VAL A 133 2.26 7.34 17.61
CA VAL A 133 3.31 6.32 17.57
C VAL A 133 2.71 5.04 18.14
N LEU A 134 2.37 4.09 17.27
CA LEU A 134 1.72 2.83 17.67
C LEU A 134 2.70 1.86 18.37
N GLY A 135 3.99 2.11 18.22
CA GLY A 135 5.05 1.32 18.83
C GLY A 135 5.61 0.26 17.90
N ILE A 136 6.11 -0.83 18.48
CA ILE A 136 6.76 -1.93 17.75
C ILE A 136 5.69 -2.81 17.11
N ASP A 137 5.73 -2.90 15.78
CA ASP A 137 4.79 -3.66 14.97
C ASP A 137 5.31 -5.06 14.67
N GLN A 138 6.61 -5.17 14.37
CA GLN A 138 7.23 -6.43 13.98
C GLN A 138 8.74 -6.43 14.30
N ILE A 139 9.28 -7.62 14.56
CA ILE A 139 10.71 -7.90 14.64
C ILE A 139 11.07 -8.79 13.44
N SER A 140 11.97 -8.34 12.57
CA SER A 140 12.25 -8.95 11.26
C SER A 140 13.75 -9.15 11.02
N HIS A 141 14.16 -9.89 9.99
CA HIS A 141 15.58 -10.09 9.67
C HIS A 141 16.35 -8.79 9.29
N THR A 142 15.64 -7.70 8.99
CA THR A 142 16.22 -6.38 8.70
C THR A 142 16.32 -5.49 9.92
N GLY A 143 15.54 -5.74 10.98
CA GLY A 143 15.51 -4.90 12.16
C GLY A 143 14.20 -4.98 12.92
N ILE A 144 13.88 -3.89 13.62
CA ILE A 144 12.67 -3.74 14.41
C ILE A 144 11.81 -2.66 13.76
N LEU A 145 10.59 -3.02 13.39
CA LEU A 145 9.63 -2.19 12.68
C LEU A 145 8.79 -1.41 13.68
N ILE A 146 8.86 -0.09 13.60
CA ILE A 146 8.04 0.83 14.39
C ILE A 146 6.99 1.46 13.48
N ARG A 147 5.73 1.49 13.94
CA ARG A 147 4.61 2.04 13.17
C ARG A 147 4.19 3.40 13.71
N VAL A 148 4.02 4.36 12.79
CA VAL A 148 3.54 5.71 13.09
C VAL A 148 2.38 6.03 12.16
N CYS A 149 1.34 6.63 12.71
CA CYS A 149 0.14 7.06 12.01
C CYS A 149 0.02 8.58 12.06
N ILE A 150 -0.17 9.22 10.90
CA ILE A 150 -0.43 10.66 10.82
C ILE A 150 -1.68 10.90 9.99
N LYS A 151 -2.75 11.36 10.64
CA LYS A 151 -4.00 11.78 9.98
C LYS A 151 -3.85 13.18 9.41
N THR A 152 -4.11 13.34 8.12
CA THR A 152 -3.94 14.57 7.37
C THR A 152 -5.24 15.00 6.71
N LYS A 153 -5.26 16.26 6.26
CA LYS A 153 -6.21 16.69 5.24
C LYS A 153 -6.01 15.85 3.97
N PRO A 154 -7.07 15.67 3.17
CA PRO A 154 -6.94 14.99 1.90
C PRO A 154 -5.93 15.70 1.00
N LEU A 155 -5.21 14.92 0.19
CA LEU A 155 -4.15 15.36 -0.75
C LEU A 155 -2.89 15.99 -0.10
N GLU A 156 -2.83 16.13 1.23
CA GLU A 156 -1.63 16.61 1.95
C GLU A 156 -0.69 15.48 2.38
N GLN A 157 -1.08 14.21 2.16
CA GLN A 157 -0.37 13.01 2.63
C GLN A 157 1.09 13.03 2.18
N SER A 158 1.33 13.25 0.89
CA SER A 158 2.67 13.24 0.31
C SER A 158 3.58 14.33 0.87
N LYS A 159 3.01 15.51 1.15
CA LYS A 159 3.75 16.65 1.70
C LYS A 159 4.16 16.40 3.15
N VAL A 160 3.19 16.01 3.98
CA VAL A 160 3.43 15.63 5.38
C VAL A 160 4.43 14.47 5.45
N ALA A 161 4.30 13.48 4.56
CA ALA A 161 5.18 12.32 4.56
C ALA A 161 6.62 12.61 4.15
N ARG A 162 6.84 13.56 3.24
CA ARG A 162 8.20 13.96 2.85
C ARG A 162 8.89 14.72 3.98
N GLU A 163 8.16 15.65 4.62
CA GLU A 163 8.70 16.41 5.75
C GLU A 163 9.03 15.51 6.94
N PHE A 164 8.10 14.64 7.34
CA PHE A 164 8.31 13.75 8.46
C PHE A 164 9.55 12.85 8.26
N ARG A 165 9.71 12.27 7.06
CA ARG A 165 10.90 11.46 6.73
C ARG A 165 12.20 12.25 6.82
N LEU A 166 12.22 13.50 6.37
CA LEU A 166 13.40 14.37 6.47
C LEU A 166 13.76 14.62 7.94
N ARG A 167 12.80 15.04 8.75
CA ARG A 167 13.02 15.33 10.18
C ARG A 167 13.44 14.09 10.95
N LEU A 168 12.78 12.97 10.68
CA LEU A 168 13.10 11.69 11.28
C LEU A 168 14.55 11.29 10.97
N LYS A 169 14.98 11.41 9.70
CA LYS A 169 16.35 11.11 9.30
C LYS A 169 17.37 11.97 10.04
N LEU A 170 17.13 13.29 10.12
CA LEU A 170 18.01 14.22 10.82
C LEU A 170 18.09 13.91 12.32
N ALA A 171 16.95 13.62 12.96
CA ALA A 171 16.89 13.27 14.37
C ALA A 171 17.59 11.93 14.65
N PHE A 172 17.43 10.94 13.77
CA PHE A 172 18.13 9.65 13.89
C PHE A 172 19.64 9.82 13.79
N ASP A 173 20.13 10.63 12.86
CA ASP A 173 21.56 10.91 12.70
C ASP A 173 22.13 11.59 13.95
N GLN A 174 21.40 12.55 14.55
CA GLN A 174 21.81 13.25 15.77
C GLN A 174 21.93 12.32 16.98
N HIS A 175 21.07 11.31 17.07
CA HIS A 175 21.02 10.37 18.20
C HIS A 175 21.78 9.06 17.92
N GLY A 176 22.46 8.93 16.78
CA GLY A 176 23.17 7.72 16.38
C GLY A 176 22.25 6.51 16.16
N ILE A 177 20.96 6.73 15.87
CA ILE A 177 20.00 5.66 15.59
C ILE A 177 20.23 5.16 14.17
N ARG A 178 20.56 3.87 14.05
CA ARG A 178 20.80 3.23 12.76
C ARG A 178 19.52 2.63 12.20
N VAL A 179 19.33 2.81 10.90
CA VAL A 179 18.25 2.15 10.16
C VAL A 179 18.54 0.65 10.08
N GLY A 180 17.50 -0.16 10.15
CA GLY A 180 17.60 -1.61 9.98
C GLY A 180 18.24 -1.98 8.64
N ILE A 181 19.17 -2.93 8.66
CA ILE A 181 19.81 -3.49 7.47
C ILE A 181 19.71 -5.02 7.51
N PRO A 182 19.47 -5.70 6.37
CA PRO A 182 19.41 -7.15 6.32
C PRO A 182 20.65 -7.80 6.95
N GLN A 183 20.45 -8.66 7.96
CA GLN A 183 21.51 -9.42 8.59
C GLN A 183 21.59 -10.83 8.00
N GLN A 184 22.79 -11.27 7.62
CA GLN A 184 23.05 -12.65 7.19
C GLN A 184 24.05 -13.30 8.15
N ILE A 185 23.66 -14.45 8.69
CA ILE A 185 24.55 -15.29 9.49
C ILE A 185 25.11 -16.37 8.56
N LEU A 186 26.42 -16.33 8.31
CA LEU A 186 27.11 -17.37 7.55
C LEU A 186 27.39 -18.57 8.46
N TRP A 187 26.60 -19.63 8.29
CA TRP A 187 26.86 -20.91 8.95
C TRP A 187 28.01 -21.64 8.25
N GLN A 188 29.21 -21.58 8.84
CA GLN A 188 30.34 -22.40 8.38
C GLN A 188 30.26 -23.77 9.07
N ARG A 189 29.84 -24.80 8.35
CA ARG A 189 29.96 -26.19 8.83
C ARG A 189 31.40 -26.65 8.60
N PRO A 190 32.16 -27.04 9.64
CA PRO A 190 33.46 -27.66 9.42
C PRO A 190 33.26 -28.93 8.60
N ILE A 191 33.98 -29.03 7.48
CA ILE A 191 34.02 -30.27 6.69
C ILE A 191 34.91 -31.23 7.49
N GLU A 192 34.30 -32.24 8.11
CA GLU A 192 35.06 -33.39 8.59
C GLU A 192 35.65 -34.09 7.36
N VAL A 193 36.93 -33.87 7.13
CA VAL A 193 37.70 -34.66 6.17
C VAL A 193 37.63 -36.09 6.69
N LEU A 194 36.88 -36.95 6.02
CA LEU A 194 36.87 -38.38 6.27
C LEU A 194 38.31 -38.85 6.15
N LYS A 195 38.97 -39.10 7.29
CA LYS A 195 40.24 -39.82 7.28
C LYS A 195 39.93 -41.19 6.70
N GLU A 196 40.38 -41.42 5.47
CA GLU A 196 40.38 -42.75 4.87
C GLU A 196 40.95 -43.73 5.88
N THR A 197 40.19 -44.79 6.11
CA THR A 197 40.50 -45.84 7.06
C THR A 197 41.68 -46.65 6.51
N ASP A 198 42.90 -46.19 6.75
CA ASP A 198 44.16 -46.90 6.51
C ASP A 198 44.35 -48.08 7.49
N SER A 199 43.32 -48.90 7.69
CA SER A 199 43.38 -50.03 8.63
C SER A 199 42.63 -51.27 8.15
N LYS A 200 42.62 -51.55 6.84
CA LYS A 200 42.13 -52.84 6.30
C LYS A 200 43.00 -53.54 5.25
N VAL A 201 44.24 -53.12 5.01
CA VAL A 201 45.13 -53.88 4.10
C VAL A 201 46.11 -54.81 4.83
N GLU A 202 46.41 -54.59 6.11
CA GLU A 202 47.46 -55.36 6.83
C GLU A 202 46.98 -56.68 7.49
N GLN A 203 45.72 -57.09 7.29
CA GLN A 203 45.19 -58.36 7.85
C GLN A 203 44.82 -59.42 6.81
N LYS A 204 45.32 -59.32 5.57
CA LYS A 204 45.13 -60.38 4.56
C LYS A 204 46.40 -61.06 4.04
N GLU A 205 47.59 -60.73 4.53
CA GLU A 205 48.84 -61.35 4.06
C GLU A 205 49.52 -62.33 5.04
N ASN A 206 48.98 -62.58 6.24
CA ASN A 206 49.58 -63.54 7.19
C ASN A 206 48.69 -64.76 7.51
N THR A 207 48.00 -65.28 6.50
CA THR A 207 47.40 -66.62 6.57
C THR A 207 47.55 -67.35 5.22
N SER A 208 48.76 -67.76 4.86
CA SER A 208 49.03 -68.90 3.97
C SER A 208 50.53 -69.28 4.00
N LEU A 209 50.79 -70.42 4.65
CA LEU A 209 51.98 -71.31 4.56
C LEU A 209 53.31 -70.83 5.18
#